data_AF-A0A6N9Q916-F1
#
_entry.id   AF-A0A6N9Q916-F1
#
_cell.length_a   1.000
_cell.length_b   1.000
_cell.length_c   1.000
_cell.angle_alpha   90.00
_cell.angle_beta   90.00
_cell.angle_gamma   90.00
#
_symmetry.space_group_name_H-M   'P 1'
#
loop_
_entity.id
_entity.type
_entity.pdbx_description
1 polymer ?
#
loop_
_entity_poly.entity_id
_entity_poly.type
_entity_poly.pdbx_seq_one_letter_code
_entity_poly.pdbx_strand_id
1 'polypeptide(L)'
;MGHFDRSICNCCVCPMQCVLKQLMEQQITIDFLRTTFGQITIPFTINRIEDFIVFTDQGNIAICQIVALGSIMDAEIKLKPIRKDFTGECVCCEDPMTNLLNSMKKEKISIPSSTITEATIEEVGEGIVLLRDLMTNTGAEFVIGIASTCQLDIVAPPI
;
A
#
# COMPACT_ATOMS: atom_id res chain seq x y z
N MET A 1 7.02 -0.88 -26.41
CA MET A 1 6.02 -1.78 -25.80
C MET A 1 6.72 -3.09 -25.49
N GLY A 2 7.21 -3.26 -24.26
CA GLY A 2 7.96 -4.44 -23.84
C GLY A 2 7.01 -5.46 -23.21
N HIS A 3 6.98 -6.64 -23.83
CA HIS A 3 6.21 -7.82 -23.45
C HIS A 3 6.82 -8.42 -22.18
N PHE A 4 6.52 -7.85 -21.00
CA PHE A 4 6.62 -8.63 -19.77
C PHE A 4 5.43 -9.57 -19.76
N ASP A 5 5.68 -10.83 -20.13
CA ASP A 5 4.73 -11.92 -19.88
C ASP A 5 4.30 -11.83 -18.42
N ARG A 6 2.98 -11.74 -18.24
CA ARG A 6 2.36 -11.12 -17.08
C ARG A 6 2.65 -11.94 -15.81
N SER A 7 3.61 -11.47 -15.01
CA SER A 7 4.08 -12.14 -13.79
C SER A 7 3.40 -11.59 -12.54
N ILE A 8 3.66 -12.25 -11.40
CA ILE A 8 3.27 -11.88 -10.02
C ILE A 8 3.50 -10.38 -9.72
N CYS A 9 4.50 -9.76 -10.34
CA CYS A 9 4.83 -8.34 -10.15
C CYS A 9 3.76 -7.37 -10.70
N ASN A 10 2.84 -7.82 -11.54
CA ASN A 10 1.86 -6.91 -12.14
C ASN A 10 0.73 -6.48 -11.21
N CYS A 11 0.42 -7.26 -10.18
CA CYS A 11 -0.86 -7.10 -9.49
C CYS A 11 -0.78 -6.14 -8.31
N CYS A 12 0.31 -6.12 -7.55
CA CYS A 12 0.50 -5.11 -6.50
C CYS A 12 1.77 -4.28 -6.64
N VAL A 13 2.86 -4.82 -7.21
CA VAL A 13 4.15 -4.09 -7.30
C VAL A 13 4.02 -2.91 -8.28
N CYS A 14 3.46 -3.16 -9.47
CA CYS A 14 3.23 -2.12 -10.47
C CYS A 14 2.25 -1.03 -10.01
N PRO A 15 1.09 -1.35 -9.39
CA PRO A 15 0.23 -0.34 -8.77
C PRO A 15 0.90 0.42 -7.63
N MET A 16 1.62 -0.25 -6.72
CA MET A 16 2.36 0.40 -5.63
C MET A 16 3.40 1.39 -6.18
N GLN A 17 4.14 1.01 -7.22
CA GLN A 17 5.08 1.91 -7.89
C GLN A 17 4.40 3.18 -8.43
N CYS A 18 3.18 3.07 -8.96
CA CYS A 18 2.43 4.24 -9.42
C CYS A 18 2.01 5.16 -8.26
N VAL A 19 1.66 4.61 -7.10
CA VAL A 19 1.34 5.40 -5.92
C VAL A 19 2.59 6.10 -5.38
N LEU A 20 3.69 5.37 -5.23
CA LEU A 20 4.97 5.91 -4.75
C LEU A 20 5.49 7.05 -5.63
N LYS A 21 5.30 6.98 -6.96
CA LYS A 21 5.63 8.09 -7.87
C LYS A 21 4.80 9.34 -7.60
N GLN A 22 3.50 9.18 -7.33
CA GLN A 22 2.63 10.32 -6.98
C GLN A 22 3.07 10.97 -5.66
N LEU A 23 3.45 10.16 -4.66
CA LEU A 23 3.98 10.67 -3.39
C LEU A 23 5.30 11.42 -3.58
N MET A 24 6.20 10.87 -4.41
CA MET A 24 7.47 11.50 -4.78
C MET A 24 7.24 12.85 -5.48
N GLU A 25 6.35 12.91 -6.47
CA GLU A 25 6.02 14.14 -7.22
C GLU A 25 5.39 15.22 -6.32
N GLN A 26 4.62 14.80 -5.32
CA GLN A 26 4.01 15.68 -4.31
C GLN A 26 4.94 15.99 -3.12
N GLN A 27 6.17 15.47 -3.12
CA GLN A 27 7.16 15.66 -2.04
C GLN A 27 6.64 15.24 -0.66
N ILE A 28 5.89 14.14 -0.62
CA ILE A 28 5.34 13.59 0.62
C ILE A 28 6.41 12.83 1.38
N THR A 29 6.55 13.14 2.67
CA THR A 29 7.37 12.37 3.60
C THR A 29 6.63 11.10 4.03
N ILE A 30 7.30 9.96 3.99
CA ILE A 30 6.78 8.71 4.54
C ILE A 30 7.27 8.59 5.98
N ASP A 31 6.33 8.58 6.92
CA ASP A 31 6.61 8.57 8.36
C ASP A 31 6.51 7.16 8.97
N PHE A 32 5.80 6.28 8.28
CA PHE A 32 5.61 4.89 8.65
C PHE A 32 5.78 3.99 7.43
N LEU A 33 6.56 2.92 7.59
CA LEU A 33 6.67 1.88 6.60
C LEU A 33 6.65 0.51 7.29
N ARG A 34 5.70 -0.32 6.89
CA ARG A 34 5.71 -1.74 7.18
C ARG A 34 6.16 -2.52 5.95
N THR A 35 7.16 -3.37 6.17
CA THR A 35 7.58 -4.39 5.23
C THR A 35 7.20 -5.78 5.72
N THR A 36 7.33 -6.77 4.84
CA THR A 36 7.21 -8.21 5.15
C THR A 36 8.20 -8.66 6.23
N PHE A 37 9.33 -7.98 6.40
CA PHE A 37 10.38 -8.32 7.37
C PHE A 37 10.31 -7.53 8.67
N GLY A 38 9.53 -6.45 8.73
CA GLY A 38 9.46 -5.60 9.90
C GLY A 38 9.02 -4.17 9.60
N GLN A 39 9.03 -3.35 10.63
CA GLN A 39 8.58 -1.96 10.60
C GLN A 39 9.76 -0.99 10.66
N ILE A 40 9.65 0.10 9.90
CA ILE A 40 10.58 1.22 9.86
C ILE A 40 9.78 2.48 10.24
N THR A 41 10.21 3.16 11.30
CA THR A 41 9.57 4.39 11.85
C THR A 41 10.48 5.62 11.74
N ILE A 42 11.53 5.53 10.92
CA ILE A 42 12.38 6.67 10.61
C ILE A 42 11.77 7.34 9.37
N PRO A 43 11.32 8.60 9.45
CA PRO A 43 10.77 9.30 8.32
C PRO A 43 11.77 9.42 7.17
N PHE A 44 11.30 9.30 5.93
CA PHE A 44 12.13 9.39 4.74
C PHE A 44 11.39 10.03 3.57
N THR A 45 12.17 10.52 2.60
CA THR A 45 11.66 11.07 1.33
C THR A 45 12.10 10.21 0.16
N ILE A 46 11.28 10.15 -0.88
CA ILE A 46 11.58 9.36 -2.07
C ILE A 46 12.40 10.22 -3.03
N ASN A 47 13.60 9.77 -3.37
CA ASN A 47 14.50 10.48 -4.30
C ASN A 47 14.27 10.04 -5.74
N ARG A 48 14.13 8.72 -5.96
CA ARG A 48 13.87 8.13 -7.27
C ARG A 48 13.26 6.74 -7.15
N ILE A 49 12.60 6.28 -8.21
CA ILE A 49 12.02 4.95 -8.31
C ILE A 49 12.39 4.32 -9.65
N GLU A 50 13.21 3.27 -9.62
CA GLU A 50 13.72 2.55 -10.80
C GLU A 50 13.80 1.05 -10.47
N ASP A 51 13.61 0.20 -11.46
CA ASP A 51 13.75 -1.27 -11.34
C ASP A 51 13.01 -1.91 -10.14
N PHE A 52 11.81 -1.39 -9.84
CA PHE A 52 10.99 -1.81 -8.69
C PHE A 52 11.63 -1.60 -7.32
N ILE A 53 12.59 -0.67 -7.24
CA ILE A 53 13.25 -0.22 -6.02
C ILE A 53 12.93 1.25 -5.79
N VAL A 54 12.58 1.59 -4.55
CA VAL A 54 12.43 2.96 -4.06
C VAL A 54 13.76 3.36 -3.44
N PHE A 55 14.36 4.42 -3.96
CA PHE A 55 15.59 4.98 -3.41
C PHE A 55 15.21 6.19 -2.56
N THR A 56 15.59 6.15 -1.28
CA THR A 56 15.28 7.20 -0.30
C THR A 56 16.56 7.80 0.26
N ASP A 57 16.43 8.79 1.13
CA ASP A 57 17.54 9.35 1.91
C ASP A 57 17.96 8.46 3.09
N GLN A 58 17.16 7.46 3.45
CA GLN A 58 17.42 6.53 4.56
C GLN A 58 17.80 5.11 4.11
N GLY A 59 17.62 4.78 2.84
CA GLY A 59 17.95 3.47 2.29
C GLY A 59 17.17 3.14 1.02
N ASN A 60 17.36 1.92 0.53
CA ASN A 60 16.66 1.43 -0.67
C ASN A 60 15.65 0.37 -0.26
N ILE A 61 14.44 0.44 -0.78
CA ILE A 61 13.33 -0.44 -0.42
C ILE A 61 12.83 -1.13 -1.69
N ALA A 62 12.80 -2.46 -1.68
CA ALA A 62 12.16 -3.21 -2.75
C ALA A 62 10.63 -3.07 -2.66
N ILE A 63 9.98 -2.63 -3.73
CA ILE A 63 8.53 -2.34 -3.74
C ILE A 63 7.71 -3.59 -3.37
N CYS A 64 8.16 -4.77 -3.80
CA CYS A 64 7.49 -6.04 -3.49
C CYS A 64 7.46 -6.40 -2.00
N GLN A 65 8.30 -5.77 -1.17
CA GLN A 65 8.33 -6.00 0.27
C GLN A 65 7.44 -5.00 1.04
N ILE A 66 6.86 -4.00 0.38
CA ILE A 66 6.02 -2.98 1.03
C ILE A 66 4.65 -3.61 1.33
N VAL A 67 4.32 -3.68 2.61
CA VAL A 67 3.00 -4.11 3.09
C VAL A 67 2.10 -2.91 3.24
N ALA A 68 2.55 -1.91 3.99
CA ALA A 68 1.83 -0.67 4.22
C ALA A 68 2.79 0.49 4.43
N LEU A 69 2.35 1.70 4.13
CA LEU A 69 3.06 2.93 4.46
C LEU A 69 2.06 3.99 4.94
N GLY A 70 2.55 5.00 5.65
CA GLY A 70 1.74 6.06 6.23
C GLY A 70 2.48 7.39 6.26
N SER A 71 1.72 8.46 6.18
CA SER A 71 2.22 9.84 6.26
C SER A 71 1.29 10.70 7.10
N ILE A 72 1.88 11.63 7.84
CA ILE A 72 1.14 12.71 8.51
C ILE A 72 0.72 13.81 7.54
N MET A 73 1.28 13.84 6.33
CA MET A 73 0.89 14.76 5.27
C MET A 73 -0.25 14.17 4.45
N ASP A 74 -1.15 15.03 3.99
CA ASP A 74 -2.17 14.63 3.02
C ASP A 74 -1.59 14.59 1.60
N ALA A 75 -2.16 13.76 0.74
CA ALA A 75 -1.78 13.63 -0.67
C ALA A 75 -3.00 13.28 -1.53
N GLU A 76 -3.06 13.85 -2.74
CA GLU A 76 -4.04 13.41 -3.74
C GLU A 76 -3.49 12.16 -4.44
N ILE A 77 -4.08 10.99 -4.15
CA ILE A 77 -3.63 9.70 -4.69
C ILE A 77 -4.71 9.14 -5.61
N LYS A 78 -4.32 8.89 -6.87
CA LYS A 78 -5.15 8.22 -7.87
C LYS A 78 -4.72 6.75 -7.97
N LEU A 79 -5.59 5.87 -7.49
CA LEU A 79 -5.39 4.43 -7.62
C LEU A 79 -5.74 3.96 -9.03
N LYS A 80 -5.06 2.92 -9.50
CA LYS A 80 -5.47 2.23 -10.73
C LYS A 80 -6.82 1.55 -10.49
N PRO A 81 -7.74 1.56 -11.46
CA PRO A 81 -9.04 0.92 -11.30
C PRO A 81 -8.86 -0.59 -11.11
N ILE A 82 -9.70 -1.19 -10.25
CA ILE A 82 -9.74 -2.65 -10.04
C ILE A 82 -9.97 -3.31 -11.40
N ARG A 83 -9.11 -4.24 -11.78
CA ARG A 83 -9.22 -4.99 -13.04
C ARG A 83 -9.98 -6.29 -12.80
N LYS A 84 -10.75 -6.73 -13.79
CA LYS A 84 -11.61 -7.93 -13.70
C LYS A 84 -11.12 -9.12 -14.51
N ASP A 85 -10.06 -8.95 -15.30
CA ASP A 85 -9.71 -9.88 -16.38
C ASP A 85 -8.30 -10.48 -16.20
N PHE A 86 -8.00 -11.00 -15.00
CA PHE A 86 -6.74 -11.69 -14.71
C PHE A 86 -6.88 -13.23 -14.78
N THR A 87 -5.74 -13.87 -15.04
CA THR A 87 -5.52 -15.32 -14.84
C THR A 87 -4.22 -15.47 -14.02
N GLY A 88 -4.08 -16.56 -13.25
CA GLY A 88 -2.88 -16.80 -12.42
C GLY A 88 -3.02 -16.35 -10.96
N GLU A 89 -1.90 -16.15 -10.28
CA GLU A 89 -1.84 -15.94 -8.81
C GLU A 89 -2.64 -14.74 -8.30
N CYS A 90 -2.84 -13.72 -9.13
CA CYS A 90 -3.60 -12.53 -8.74
C CYS A 90 -5.07 -12.86 -8.48
N VAL A 91 -5.63 -13.83 -9.22
CA VAL A 91 -7.02 -14.28 -9.03
C VAL A 91 -7.21 -14.97 -7.69
N CYS A 92 -6.21 -15.70 -7.19
CA CYS A 92 -6.34 -16.46 -5.94
C CYS A 92 -5.81 -15.72 -4.70
N CYS A 93 -4.86 -14.80 -4.85
CA CYS A 93 -4.21 -14.12 -3.72
C CYS A 93 -4.59 -12.64 -3.59
N GLU A 94 -4.76 -11.92 -4.70
CA GLU A 94 -5.02 -10.48 -4.67
C GLU A 94 -6.51 -10.15 -4.75
N ASP A 95 -7.19 -10.67 -5.78
CA ASP A 95 -8.61 -10.39 -6.05
C ASP A 95 -9.51 -10.62 -4.83
N PRO A 96 -9.38 -11.70 -4.04
CA PRO A 96 -10.26 -11.91 -2.89
C PRO A 96 -10.15 -10.78 -1.85
N MET A 97 -8.93 -10.37 -1.51
CA MET A 97 -8.68 -9.32 -0.53
C MET A 97 -9.06 -7.93 -1.08
N THR A 98 -8.70 -7.64 -2.33
CA THR A 98 -9.09 -6.40 -3.02
C THR A 98 -10.61 -6.25 -3.09
N ASN A 99 -11.33 -7.31 -3.45
CA ASN A 99 -12.79 -7.29 -3.53
C ASN A 99 -13.45 -7.16 -2.15
N LEU A 100 -12.91 -7.85 -1.13
CA LEU A 100 -13.38 -7.72 0.25
C LEU A 100 -13.25 -6.26 0.73
N LEU A 101 -12.06 -5.67 0.61
CA LEU A 101 -11.82 -4.27 1.00
C LEU A 101 -12.69 -3.30 0.20
N ASN A 102 -12.88 -3.56 -1.09
CA ASN A 102 -13.75 -2.73 -1.93
C ASN A 102 -15.23 -2.80 -1.50
N SER A 103 -15.68 -3.93 -0.95
CA SER A 103 -17.02 -4.06 -0.36
C SER A 103 -17.18 -3.33 0.98
N MET A 104 -16.06 -3.06 1.67
CA MET A 104 -16.00 -2.38 2.97
C MET A 104 -15.60 -0.90 2.84
N LYS A 105 -15.72 -0.30 1.65
CA LYS A 105 -15.38 1.13 1.47
C LYS A 105 -16.13 2.00 2.46
N LYS A 106 -15.41 2.98 3.04
CA LYS A 106 -15.85 3.90 4.09
C LYS A 106 -16.09 3.25 5.46
N GLU A 107 -15.85 1.94 5.60
CA GLU A 107 -15.81 1.30 6.91
C GLU A 107 -14.45 1.48 7.57
N LYS A 108 -14.45 1.35 8.90
CA LYS A 108 -13.24 1.30 9.71
C LYS A 108 -12.79 -0.14 9.88
N ILE A 109 -11.50 -0.38 9.71
CA ILE A 109 -10.86 -1.69 9.83
C ILE A 109 -9.60 -1.62 10.68
N SER A 110 -9.12 -2.77 11.10
CA SER A 110 -7.74 -2.99 11.53
C SER A 110 -7.03 -3.91 10.54
N ILE A 111 -5.71 -3.76 10.48
CA ILE A 111 -4.80 -4.66 9.77
C ILE A 111 -3.71 -5.07 10.77
N PRO A 112 -4.00 -6.07 11.63
CA PRO A 112 -3.11 -6.46 12.73
C PRO A 112 -1.68 -6.79 12.29
N SER A 113 -1.53 -7.46 11.14
CA SER A 113 -0.22 -7.83 10.60
C SER A 113 0.61 -6.64 10.18
N SER A 114 0.00 -5.50 9.87
CA SER A 114 0.71 -4.27 9.53
C SER A 114 0.72 -3.28 10.68
N THR A 115 0.50 -3.72 11.92
CA THR A 115 0.45 -2.87 13.14
C THR A 115 -0.63 -1.77 13.11
N ILE A 116 -1.54 -1.80 12.14
CA ILE A 116 -2.64 -0.83 12.00
C ILE A 116 -3.79 -1.33 12.87
N THR A 117 -4.13 -0.58 13.90
CA THR A 117 -5.24 -0.91 14.83
C THR A 117 -6.56 -0.31 14.37
N GLU A 118 -6.50 0.81 13.66
CA GLU A 118 -7.67 1.47 13.09
C GLU A 118 -7.29 2.22 11.82
N ALA A 119 -8.10 2.13 10.78
CA ALA A 119 -8.05 2.98 9.60
C ALA A 119 -9.38 2.95 8.85
N THR A 120 -9.76 4.05 8.21
CA THR A 120 -10.93 4.13 7.34
C THR A 120 -10.53 3.79 5.91
N ILE A 121 -11.26 2.90 5.23
CA ILE A 121 -11.04 2.60 3.82
C ILE A 121 -11.57 3.75 2.97
N GLU A 122 -10.68 4.49 2.31
CA GLU A 122 -11.06 5.62 1.46
C GLU A 122 -11.39 5.17 0.05
N GLU A 123 -10.44 4.48 -0.57
CA GLU A 123 -10.55 3.97 -1.94
C GLU A 123 -9.80 2.65 -2.08
N VAL A 124 -10.21 1.84 -3.06
CA VAL A 124 -9.60 0.55 -3.37
C VAL A 124 -9.40 0.47 -4.88
N GLY A 125 -8.18 0.13 -5.27
CA GLY A 125 -7.75 -0.03 -6.66
C GLY A 125 -7.09 -1.38 -6.89
N GLU A 126 -6.55 -1.58 -8.09
CA GLU A 126 -5.78 -2.78 -8.47
C GLU A 126 -4.63 -3.01 -7.45
N GLY A 127 -4.73 -4.06 -6.64
CA GLY A 127 -3.70 -4.46 -5.67
C GLY A 127 -3.43 -3.52 -4.49
N ILE A 128 -4.17 -2.42 -4.34
CA ILE A 128 -3.85 -1.34 -3.41
C ILE A 128 -5.11 -0.81 -2.73
N VAL A 129 -5.03 -0.60 -1.42
CA VAL A 129 -6.03 0.13 -0.64
C VAL A 129 -5.45 1.45 -0.13
N LEU A 130 -6.21 2.52 -0.30
CA LEU A 130 -5.97 3.83 0.30
C LEU A 130 -6.79 3.93 1.59
N LEU A 131 -6.10 4.29 2.66
CA LEU A 131 -6.59 4.38 4.01
C LEU A 131 -6.52 5.84 4.49
N ARG A 132 -7.43 6.21 5.37
CA ARG A 132 -7.52 7.51 6.06
C ARG A 132 -7.57 7.30 7.56
N ASP A 133 -7.12 8.31 8.31
CA ASP A 133 -7.17 8.32 9.78
C ASP A 133 -6.54 7.04 10.37
N LEU A 134 -5.33 6.71 9.89
CA LEU A 134 -4.64 5.48 10.24
C LEU A 134 -4.02 5.63 11.63
N MET A 135 -4.34 4.71 12.52
CA MET A 135 -3.74 4.56 13.84
C MET A 135 -2.96 3.24 13.92
N THR A 136 -1.80 3.30 14.56
CA THR A 136 -0.95 2.13 14.82
C THR A 136 -1.03 1.68 16.27
N ASN A 137 -0.58 0.45 16.54
CA ASN A 137 -0.51 -0.11 17.89
C ASN A 137 0.41 0.65 18.87
N THR A 138 1.25 1.57 18.39
CA THR A 138 2.05 2.48 19.23
C THR A 138 1.31 3.78 19.57
N GLY A 139 0.08 3.95 19.08
CA GLY A 139 -0.71 5.18 19.19
C GLY A 139 -0.27 6.30 18.23
N ALA A 140 0.55 5.98 17.22
CA ALA A 140 0.90 6.97 16.20
C ALA A 140 -0.24 7.08 15.17
N GLU A 141 -0.57 8.31 14.82
CA GLU A 141 -1.66 8.68 13.91
C GLU A 141 -1.09 9.26 12.60
N PHE A 142 -1.70 8.85 11.49
CA PHE A 142 -1.31 9.24 10.14
C PHE A 142 -2.55 9.64 9.35
N VAL A 143 -2.43 10.71 8.55
CA VAL A 143 -3.54 11.26 7.76
C VAL A 143 -3.89 10.32 6.61
N ILE A 144 -2.87 9.76 5.96
CA ILE A 144 -3.02 8.78 4.88
C ILE A 144 -2.25 7.51 5.19
N GLY A 145 -2.81 6.39 4.75
CA GLY A 145 -2.16 5.10 4.70
C GLY A 145 -2.34 4.45 3.33
N ILE A 146 -1.36 3.70 2.87
CA ILE A 146 -1.46 2.92 1.63
C ILE A 146 -1.01 1.51 1.96
N ALA A 147 -1.78 0.50 1.60
CA ALA A 147 -1.40 -0.89 1.80
C ALA A 147 -1.55 -1.72 0.52
N SER A 148 -0.68 -2.72 0.37
CA SER A 148 -0.74 -3.70 -0.71
C SER A 148 -1.66 -4.85 -0.33
N THR A 149 -2.73 -5.07 -1.10
CA THR A 149 -3.69 -6.15 -0.82
C THR A 149 -3.08 -7.54 -1.00
N CYS A 150 -2.03 -7.69 -1.81
CA CYS A 150 -1.26 -8.94 -1.94
C CYS A 150 -0.48 -9.33 -0.69
N GLN A 151 -0.19 -8.37 0.20
CA GLN A 151 0.63 -8.60 1.40
C GLN A 151 -0.21 -8.59 2.68
N LEU A 152 -1.53 -8.39 2.57
CA LEU A 152 -2.44 -8.46 3.70
C LEU A 152 -2.85 -9.91 3.94
N ASP A 153 -2.69 -10.36 5.17
CA ASP A 153 -3.10 -11.69 5.66
C ASP A 153 -4.45 -11.65 6.38
N ILE A 154 -4.77 -10.55 7.07
CA ILE A 154 -6.00 -10.35 7.84
C ILE A 154 -6.47 -8.90 7.79
N VAL A 155 -7.79 -8.75 7.62
CA VAL A 155 -8.54 -7.51 7.86
C VAL A 155 -9.59 -7.83 8.92
N ALA A 156 -9.65 -7.02 9.96
CA ALA A 156 -10.54 -7.24 11.10
C ALA A 156 -11.26 -5.93 11.49
N PRO A 157 -12.24 -5.97 12.41
CA PRO A 157 -12.77 -4.76 13.02
C PRO A 157 -11.67 -3.96 13.75
N PRO A 158 -11.85 -2.64 13.98
CA PRO A 158 -10.91 -1.82 14.75
C PRO A 158 -10.63 -2.39 16.16
N ILE A 159 -9.41 -2.20 16.66
CA ILE A 159 -8.90 -2.76 17.93
C ILE A 159 -8.44 -1.65 18.87
#